data_AF-A0A1Q3ULB5-F1
#
_entry.id   AF-A0A1Q3ULB5-F1
#
_cell.length_a   1.000
_cell.length_b   1.000
_cell.length_c   1.000
_cell.angle_alpha   90.00
_cell.angle_beta   90.00
_cell.angle_gamma   90.00
#
_symmetry.space_group_name_H-M   'P 1'
#
loop_
_entity.id
_entity.type
_entity.pdbx_description
1 polymer ?
#
loop_
_entity_poly.entity_id
_entity_poly.type
_entity_poly.pdbx_seq_one_letter_code
_entity_poly.pdbx_strand_id
1 'polypeptide(L)'
;MLVLKFLIVILLIIMFIQDVQSRSISWPLFPMLGLCGLVIQLRLAYPAGEIIRFTLLNLAFLILQYLCVRLYFRLARGRQTKVIDALIGCGDLLFLLCVAFILPTATFIIFYAASLFFILIGWALYRWLRSNGNKHVPLAGLQALLLLIFASGDWLFGWYRLFDDPFIFLFSN
;
A
#
# COMPACT_ATOMS: atom_id res chain seq x y z
N MET A 1 5.50 -21.36 -3.96
CA MET A 1 6.16 -20.05 -3.79
C MET A 1 6.27 -19.30 -5.10
N LEU A 2 6.91 -19.88 -6.12
CA LEU A 2 7.19 -19.20 -7.39
C LEU A 2 5.92 -18.76 -8.15
N VAL A 3 4.91 -19.65 -8.27
CA VAL A 3 3.60 -19.33 -8.88
C VAL A 3 2.90 -18.16 -8.18
N LEU A 4 2.94 -18.12 -6.85
CA LEU A 4 2.32 -17.06 -6.05
C LEU A 4 3.01 -15.71 -6.28
N LYS A 5 4.35 -15.71 -6.34
CA LYS A 5 5.15 -14.52 -6.64
C LYS A 5 4.78 -13.94 -8.02
N PHE A 6 4.72 -14.80 -9.04
CA PHE A 6 4.30 -14.38 -10.38
C PHE A 6 2.86 -13.84 -10.40
N LEU A 7 1.94 -14.48 -9.68
CA LEU A 7 0.56 -14.01 -9.57
C LEU A 7 0.49 -12.62 -8.95
N ILE A 8 1.22 -12.37 -7.85
CA ILE A 8 1.30 -11.04 -7.22
C ILE A 8 1.86 -10.01 -8.20
N VAL A 9 2.93 -10.32 -8.93
CA VAL A 9 3.51 -9.41 -9.94
C VAL A 9 2.49 -9.06 -11.00
N ILE A 10 1.77 -10.05 -11.55
CA ILE A 10 0.73 -9.83 -12.56
C ILE A 10 -0.37 -8.93 -12.00
N LEU A 11 -0.86 -9.22 -10.79
CA LEU A 11 -1.89 -8.39 -10.14
C LEU A 11 -1.42 -6.94 -9.97
N LEU A 12 -0.20 -6.72 -9.49
CA LEU A 12 0.35 -5.37 -9.30
C LEU A 12 0.52 -4.61 -10.62
N ILE A 13 0.96 -5.29 -11.70
CA ILE A 13 1.04 -4.70 -13.04
C ILE A 13 -0.35 -4.29 -13.53
N ILE A 14 -1.34 -5.16 -13.40
CA ILE A 14 -2.71 -4.87 -13.84
C ILE A 14 -3.27 -3.67 -13.04
N MET A 15 -3.08 -3.65 -11.72
CA MET A 15 -3.53 -2.53 -10.87
C MET A 15 -2.85 -1.21 -11.25
N PHE A 16 -1.55 -1.22 -11.52
CA PHE A 16 -0.81 -0.05 -12.00
C PHE A 16 -1.37 0.47 -13.33
N ILE A 17 -1.55 -0.42 -14.32
CA ILE A 17 -2.07 -0.04 -15.64
C ILE A 17 -3.49 0.52 -15.52
N GLN A 18 -4.37 -0.15 -14.76
CA GLN A 18 -5.76 0.27 -14.59
C GLN A 18 -5.86 1.63 -13.88
N ASP A 19 -5.07 1.86 -12.85
CA ASP A 19 -5.10 3.14 -12.12
C ASP A 19 -4.52 4.29 -12.95
N VAL A 20 -3.45 4.06 -13.73
CA VAL A 20 -2.87 5.08 -14.60
C VAL A 20 -3.79 5.42 -15.78
N GLN A 21 -4.43 4.44 -16.40
CA GLN A 21 -5.30 4.65 -17.57
C GLN A 21 -6.69 5.16 -17.19
N SER A 22 -7.33 4.52 -16.22
CA SER A 22 -8.77 4.67 -15.94
C SER A 22 -9.05 5.23 -14.55
N ARG A 23 -8.02 5.48 -13.72
CA ARG A 23 -8.14 5.95 -12.32
C ARG A 23 -9.11 5.12 -11.47
N SER A 24 -9.25 3.86 -11.85
CA SER A 24 -10.15 2.94 -11.20
C SER A 24 -9.55 1.56 -11.34
N ILE A 25 -9.47 0.87 -10.21
CA ILE A 25 -8.99 -0.50 -10.15
C ILE A 25 -10.21 -1.40 -9.99
N SER A 26 -10.29 -2.44 -10.80
CA SER A 26 -11.36 -3.42 -10.73
C SER A 26 -11.39 -4.07 -9.35
N TRP A 27 -12.58 -4.06 -8.73
CA TRP A 27 -12.77 -4.49 -7.34
C TRP A 27 -12.22 -5.89 -7.02
N PRO A 28 -12.33 -6.92 -7.90
CA PRO A 28 -11.80 -8.25 -7.61
C PRO A 28 -10.27 -8.33 -7.43
N LEU A 29 -9.50 -7.36 -7.95
CA LEU A 29 -8.05 -7.37 -7.83
C LEU A 29 -7.58 -7.18 -6.38
N PHE A 30 -8.32 -6.39 -5.59
CA PHE A 30 -7.99 -6.16 -4.18
C PHE A 30 -8.06 -7.42 -3.32
N PRO A 31 -9.19 -8.16 -3.23
CA PRO A 31 -9.25 -9.39 -2.46
C PRO A 31 -8.30 -10.46 -3.00
N MET A 32 -8.09 -10.55 -4.33
CA MET A 32 -7.11 -11.48 -4.89
C MET A 32 -5.68 -11.17 -4.42
N LEU A 33 -5.28 -9.89 -4.44
CA LEU A 33 -3.96 -9.47 -3.97
C LEU A 33 -3.79 -9.71 -2.45
N GLY A 34 -4.80 -9.35 -1.65
CA GLY A 34 -4.80 -9.57 -0.21
C GLY A 34 -4.71 -11.05 0.17
N LEU A 35 -5.46 -11.92 -0.52
CA LEU A 35 -5.39 -13.37 -0.33
C LEU A 35 -4.01 -13.91 -0.71
N CYS A 36 -3.43 -13.44 -1.82
CA CYS A 36 -2.08 -13.84 -2.19
C CYS A 36 -1.05 -13.43 -1.12
N GLY A 37 -1.22 -12.25 -0.53
CA GLY A 37 -0.45 -11.77 0.61
C GLY A 37 -0.56 -12.68 1.83
N LEU A 38 -1.78 -13.01 2.25
CA LEU A 38 -1.98 -13.92 3.38
C LEU A 38 -1.34 -15.29 3.13
N VAL A 39 -1.49 -15.84 1.93
CA VAL A 39 -0.87 -17.11 1.57
C VAL A 39 0.64 -17.01 1.59
N ILE A 40 1.25 -15.88 1.19
CA ILE A 40 2.71 -15.72 1.27
C ILE A 40 3.20 -15.73 2.72
N GLN A 41 2.50 -15.02 3.60
CA GLN A 41 2.87 -14.93 5.02
C GLN A 41 2.76 -16.28 5.73
N LEU A 42 1.67 -17.02 5.51
CA LEU A 42 1.49 -18.38 6.03
C LEU A 42 2.60 -19.35 5.54
N ARG A 43 3.14 -19.08 4.35
CA ARG A 43 4.16 -19.90 3.70
C ARG A 43 5.58 -19.53 4.09
N LEU A 44 5.81 -18.36 4.68
CA LEU A 44 7.07 -17.93 5.26
C LEU A 44 7.30 -18.47 6.69
N ALA A 45 6.44 -19.40 7.14
CA ALA A 45 6.51 -20.08 8.44
C ALA A 45 6.32 -19.17 9.67
N TYR A 46 5.74 -17.97 9.50
CA TYR A 46 5.29 -17.18 10.64
C TYR A 46 4.19 -17.92 11.41
N PRO A 47 4.22 -17.89 12.77
CA PRO A 47 3.12 -18.37 13.57
C PRO A 47 1.84 -17.63 13.20
N ALA A 48 0.71 -18.34 13.07
CA ALA A 48 -0.56 -17.72 12.71
C ALA A 48 -0.95 -16.55 13.64
N GLY A 49 -0.59 -16.64 14.92
CA GLY A 49 -0.79 -15.57 15.90
C GLY A 49 -0.02 -14.29 15.58
N GLU A 50 1.19 -14.38 15.03
CA GLU A 50 1.97 -13.21 14.63
C GLU A 50 1.38 -12.55 13.38
N ILE A 51 0.96 -13.34 12.39
CA ILE A 51 0.31 -12.84 11.18
C ILE A 51 -0.95 -12.05 11.54
N ILE A 52 -1.76 -12.58 12.47
CA ILE A 52 -2.95 -11.88 12.98
C ILE A 52 -2.53 -10.59 13.69
N ARG A 53 -1.50 -10.63 14.55
CA ARG A 53 -1.02 -9.43 15.26
C ARG A 53 -0.56 -8.34 14.30
N PHE A 54 0.25 -8.66 13.29
CA PHE A 54 0.70 -7.70 12.28
C PHE A 54 -0.46 -7.10 11.52
N THR A 55 -1.37 -7.96 11.06
CA THR A 55 -2.55 -7.54 10.32
C THR A 55 -3.38 -6.58 11.16
N LEU A 56 -3.67 -6.92 12.43
CA LEU A 56 -4.43 -6.06 13.32
C LEU A 56 -3.74 -4.72 13.59
N LEU A 57 -2.43 -4.70 13.81
CA LEU A 57 -1.67 -3.47 14.00
C LEU A 57 -1.67 -2.60 12.73
N ASN A 58 -1.50 -3.21 11.55
CA ASN A 58 -1.55 -2.50 10.28
C ASN A 58 -2.93 -1.89 10.02
N LEU A 59 -3.99 -2.65 10.28
CA LEU A 59 -5.37 -2.17 10.17
C LEU A 59 -5.67 -1.06 11.18
N ALA A 60 -5.24 -1.21 12.43
CA ALA A 60 -5.40 -0.19 13.45
C ALA A 60 -4.66 1.10 13.06
N PHE A 61 -3.43 0.98 12.55
CA PHE A 61 -2.67 2.12 12.02
C PHE A 61 -3.39 2.79 10.85
N LEU A 62 -3.88 2.02 9.88
CA LEU A 62 -4.59 2.54 8.71
C LEU A 62 -5.89 3.27 9.11
N ILE A 63 -6.66 2.69 10.04
CA ILE A 63 -7.89 3.29 10.57
C ILE A 63 -7.55 4.58 11.34
N LEU A 64 -6.56 4.54 12.22
CA LEU A 64 -6.11 5.72 12.98
C LEU A 64 -5.70 6.85 12.03
N GLN A 65 -4.88 6.54 11.02
CA GLN A 65 -4.43 7.47 10.01
C GLN A 65 -5.61 8.10 9.24
N TYR A 66 -6.55 7.27 8.79
CA TYR A 66 -7.76 7.74 8.11
C TYR A 66 -8.60 8.65 9.02
N LEU A 67 -8.78 8.29 10.29
CA LEU A 67 -9.50 9.11 11.27
C LEU A 67 -8.78 10.43 11.55
N CYS A 68 -7.45 10.43 11.70
CA CYS A 68 -6.65 11.64 11.89
C CYS A 68 -6.80 12.61 10.72
N VAL A 69 -6.69 12.11 9.48
CA VAL A 69 -6.89 12.94 8.26
C VAL A 69 -8.30 13.50 8.22
N ARG A 70 -9.32 12.68 8.51
CA ARG A 70 -10.71 13.15 8.55
C ARG A 70 -10.94 14.20 9.62
N LEU A 71 -10.41 13.99 10.82
CA LEU A 71 -10.52 14.92 11.93
C LEU A 71 -9.83 16.24 11.60
N TYR A 72 -8.62 16.19 11.05
CA TYR A 72 -7.89 17.36 10.60
C TYR A 72 -8.71 18.21 9.62
N PHE A 73 -9.23 17.61 8.54
CA PHE A 73 -10.05 18.34 7.58
C PHE A 73 -11.37 18.85 8.17
N ARG A 74 -11.97 18.09 9.10
CA ARG A 74 -13.19 18.51 9.80
C ARG A 74 -12.94 19.75 10.66
N LEU A 75 -11.84 19.79 11.40
CA LEU A 75 -11.47 20.91 12.26
C LEU A 75 -11.01 22.12 11.44
N ALA A 76 -10.19 21.90 10.41
CA ALA A 76 -9.62 22.98 9.59
C ALA A 76 -10.61 23.59 8.59
N ARG A 77 -11.58 22.83 8.07
CA ARG A 77 -12.51 23.27 6.99
C ARG A 77 -13.99 23.20 7.35
N GLY A 78 -14.33 22.93 8.60
CA GLY A 78 -15.63 23.29 9.19
C GLY A 78 -16.87 22.46 8.84
N ARG A 79 -16.92 21.68 7.73
CA ARG A 79 -17.93 20.62 7.41
C ARG A 79 -17.94 20.28 5.90
N GLN A 80 -16.86 19.73 5.36
CA GLN A 80 -16.90 19.16 3.99
C GLN A 80 -16.48 17.69 3.99
N THR A 81 -17.25 16.84 4.68
CA THR A 81 -17.08 15.38 4.66
C THR A 81 -17.12 14.82 3.24
N LYS A 82 -18.01 15.35 2.38
CA LYS A 82 -18.11 14.97 0.95
C LYS A 82 -16.83 15.26 0.15
N VAL A 83 -16.04 16.26 0.54
CA VAL A 83 -14.77 16.58 -0.14
C VAL A 83 -13.67 15.63 0.29
N ILE A 84 -13.70 15.11 1.52
CA ILE A 84 -12.74 14.11 1.98
C ILE A 84 -12.99 12.77 1.27
N ASP A 85 -14.25 12.37 1.11
CA ASP A 85 -14.62 11.16 0.34
C ASP A 85 -14.33 11.31 -1.16
N ALA A 86 -14.29 12.55 -1.67
CA ALA A 86 -13.88 12.85 -3.05
C ALA A 86 -12.35 12.97 -3.22
N LEU A 87 -11.61 13.34 -2.16
CA LEU A 87 -10.15 13.48 -2.21
C LEU A 87 -9.43 12.16 -1.88
N ILE A 88 -9.97 11.36 -0.95
CA ILE A 88 -9.40 10.07 -0.59
C ILE A 88 -10.02 9.03 -1.53
N GLY A 89 -9.26 8.64 -2.54
CA GLY A 89 -9.70 7.59 -3.47
C GLY A 89 -9.94 6.29 -2.70
N CYS A 90 -11.13 5.72 -2.81
CA CYS A 90 -11.42 4.40 -2.24
C CYS A 90 -10.42 3.34 -2.70
N GLY A 91 -9.89 3.47 -3.93
CA GLY A 91 -8.85 2.59 -4.46
C GLY A 91 -7.53 2.65 -3.68
N ASP A 92 -7.11 3.84 -3.23
CA ASP A 92 -5.87 4.01 -2.46
C ASP A 92 -5.99 3.33 -1.09
N LEU A 93 -7.12 3.54 -0.41
CA LEU A 93 -7.39 2.91 0.88
C LEU A 93 -7.50 1.38 0.74
N LEU A 94 -8.18 0.89 -0.29
CA LEU A 94 -8.30 -0.54 -0.57
C LEU A 94 -6.96 -1.17 -0.94
N PHE A 95 -6.10 -0.46 -1.68
CA PHE A 95 -4.75 -0.95 -1.96
C PHE A 95 -3.94 -1.08 -0.67
N LEU A 96 -3.91 -0.03 0.16
CA LEU A 96 -3.22 -0.06 1.44
C LEU A 96 -3.79 -1.12 2.40
N LEU A 97 -5.09 -1.37 2.32
CA LEU A 97 -5.74 -2.47 3.02
C LEU A 97 -5.17 -3.83 2.56
N CYS A 98 -4.98 -4.04 1.26
CA CYS A 98 -4.32 -5.25 0.75
C CYS A 98 -2.87 -5.35 1.26
N VAL A 99 -2.11 -4.25 1.22
CA VAL A 99 -0.72 -4.23 1.70
C VAL A 99 -0.62 -4.53 3.20
N ALA A 100 -1.63 -4.14 3.99
CA ALA A 100 -1.71 -4.46 5.42
C ALA A 100 -1.71 -5.98 5.68
N PHE A 101 -2.20 -6.79 4.75
CA PHE A 101 -2.14 -8.27 4.82
C PHE A 101 -0.86 -8.86 4.23
N ILE A 102 -0.06 -8.07 3.51
CA ILE A 102 1.15 -8.52 2.82
C ILE A 102 2.38 -8.28 3.70
N LEU A 103 2.50 -7.10 4.30
CA LEU A 103 3.74 -6.66 4.96
C LEU A 103 3.65 -6.75 6.49
N PRO A 104 4.75 -7.09 7.19
CA PRO A 104 4.85 -6.90 8.64
C PRO A 104 4.74 -5.43 9.03
N THR A 105 4.47 -5.14 10.30
CA THR A 105 4.03 -3.82 10.74
C THR A 105 5.04 -2.71 10.52
N ALA A 106 6.29 -2.95 10.89
CA ALA A 106 7.37 -2.01 10.63
C ALA A 106 7.50 -1.65 9.15
N THR A 107 7.59 -2.69 8.31
CA THR A 107 7.77 -2.52 6.87
C THR A 107 6.54 -1.89 6.22
N PHE A 108 5.33 -2.20 6.70
CA PHE A 108 4.10 -1.55 6.27
C PHE A 108 4.12 -0.04 6.55
N ILE A 109 4.48 0.38 7.75
CA ILE A 109 4.53 1.81 8.12
C ILE A 109 5.59 2.54 7.28
N ILE A 110 6.78 1.96 7.14
CA ILE A 110 7.86 2.53 6.34
C ILE A 110 7.44 2.63 4.86
N PHE A 111 6.88 1.55 4.30
CA PHE A 111 6.38 1.52 2.93
C PHE A 111 5.28 2.56 2.71
N TYR A 112 4.31 2.65 3.62
CA TYR A 112 3.24 3.65 3.57
C TYR A 112 3.80 5.08 3.53
N ALA A 113 4.65 5.43 4.49
CA ALA A 113 5.20 6.78 4.59
C ALA A 113 6.12 7.12 3.42
N ALA A 114 7.05 6.22 3.08
CA ALA A 114 8.00 6.41 1.99
C ALA A 114 7.29 6.49 0.64
N SER A 115 6.35 5.58 0.36
CA SER A 115 5.61 5.58 -0.90
C SER A 115 4.83 6.88 -1.10
N LEU A 116 4.11 7.35 -0.08
CA LEU A 116 3.42 8.64 -0.14
C LEU A 116 4.38 9.80 -0.41
N PHE A 117 5.49 9.86 0.33
CA PHE A 117 6.48 10.91 0.17
C PHE A 117 7.07 10.93 -1.26
N PHE A 118 7.56 9.79 -1.75
CA PHE A 118 8.16 9.68 -3.08
C PHE A 118 7.16 9.93 -4.20
N ILE A 119 5.93 9.42 -4.08
CA ILE A 119 4.88 9.62 -5.09
C ILE A 119 4.46 11.08 -5.16
N LEU A 120 4.24 11.74 -4.02
CA LEU A 120 3.84 13.14 -3.98
C LEU A 120 4.92 14.05 -4.56
N ILE A 121 6.19 13.84 -4.19
CA ILE A 121 7.32 14.62 -4.73
C ILE A 121 7.51 14.35 -6.21
N GLY A 122 7.53 13.08 -6.61
CA GLY A 122 7.71 12.69 -8.01
C GLY A 122 6.60 13.24 -8.90
N TRP A 123 5.35 13.18 -8.43
CA TRP A 123 4.22 13.74 -9.15
C TRP A 123 4.23 15.28 -9.18
N ALA A 124 4.62 15.94 -8.08
CA ALA A 124 4.77 17.39 -8.05
C ALA A 124 5.83 17.86 -9.05
N LEU A 125 6.98 17.17 -9.11
CA LEU A 125 8.05 17.46 -10.07
C LEU A 125 7.60 17.19 -11.51
N TYR A 126 6.93 16.06 -11.77
CA TYR A 126 6.38 15.76 -13.09
C TYR A 126 5.39 16.82 -13.56
N ARG A 127 4.51 17.29 -12.67
CA ARG A 127 3.55 18.35 -12.97
C ARG A 127 4.22 19.70 -13.21
N TRP A 128 5.27 20.01 -12.45
CA TRP A 128 6.05 21.21 -12.67
C TRP A 128 6.72 21.21 -14.06
N LEU A 129 7.20 20.05 -14.51
CA LEU A 129 7.80 19.88 -15.84
C LEU A 129 6.76 19.80 -16.99
N ARG A 130 5.53 19.33 -16.71
CA ARG A 130 4.45 19.20 -17.70
C ARG A 130 3.22 20.00 -17.27
N SER A 131 3.14 21.24 -17.76
CA SER A 131 2.05 22.20 -17.48
C SER A 131 0.63 21.74 -17.86
N ASN A 132 0.47 20.69 -18.69
CA ASN A 132 -0.84 20.23 -19.21
C ASN A 132 -1.27 18.82 -18.76
N GLY A 133 -0.64 18.27 -17.72
CA GLY A 133 -0.96 16.94 -17.19
C GLY A 133 -2.27 16.87 -16.39
N ASN A 134 -3.01 15.78 -16.59
CA ASN A 134 -4.25 15.40 -15.91
C ASN A 134 -4.26 15.71 -14.39
N LYS A 135 -5.33 16.31 -13.85
CA LYS A 135 -5.34 16.97 -12.52
C LYS A 135 -5.15 16.07 -11.26
N HIS A 136 -5.28 14.75 -11.36
CA HIS A 136 -5.25 13.85 -10.19
C HIS A 136 -4.12 12.83 -10.31
N VAL A 137 -3.56 12.47 -9.15
CA VAL A 137 -2.45 11.54 -8.97
C VAL A 137 -2.98 10.10 -8.96
N PRO A 138 -2.50 9.18 -9.81
CA PRO A 138 -2.82 7.75 -9.73
C PRO A 138 -2.00 7.12 -8.60
N LEU A 139 -2.43 7.34 -7.36
CA LEU A 139 -1.65 7.03 -6.16
C LEU A 139 -1.58 5.52 -5.92
N ALA A 140 -2.72 4.81 -5.90
CA ALA A 140 -2.78 3.35 -5.77
C ALA A 140 -1.93 2.63 -6.83
N GLY A 141 -1.95 3.10 -8.07
CA GLY A 141 -1.16 2.53 -9.16
C GLY A 141 0.33 2.71 -8.92
N LEU A 142 0.76 3.92 -8.59
CA LEU A 142 2.18 4.19 -8.29
C LEU A 142 2.65 3.44 -7.03
N GLN A 143 1.78 3.28 -6.03
CA GLN A 143 2.08 2.43 -4.87
C GLN A 143 2.17 0.95 -5.26
N ALA A 144 1.32 0.46 -6.16
CA ALA A 144 1.41 -0.89 -6.71
C ALA A 144 2.72 -1.11 -7.46
N LEU A 145 3.17 -0.13 -8.25
CA LEU A 145 4.46 -0.15 -8.92
C LEU A 145 5.63 -0.18 -7.93
N LEU A 146 5.59 0.66 -6.89
CA LEU A 146 6.62 0.65 -5.84
C LEU A 146 6.65 -0.70 -5.12
N LEU A 147 5.49 -1.25 -4.74
CA LEU A 147 5.43 -2.57 -4.11
C LEU A 147 5.95 -3.66 -5.05
N LEU A 148 5.70 -3.57 -6.35
CA LEU A 148 6.24 -4.50 -7.34
C LEU A 148 7.76 -4.43 -7.40
N ILE A 149 8.34 -3.23 -7.46
CA ILE A 149 9.80 -3.04 -7.48
C ILE A 149 10.40 -3.63 -6.21
N PHE A 150 9.80 -3.32 -5.05
CA PHE A 150 10.28 -3.82 -3.78
C PHE A 150 10.14 -5.35 -3.67
N ALA A 151 8.97 -5.91 -3.97
CA ALA A 151 8.78 -7.36 -3.90
C ALA A 151 9.71 -8.12 -4.87
N SER A 152 9.88 -7.60 -6.08
CA SER A 152 10.74 -8.22 -7.09
C SER A 152 12.22 -8.16 -6.70
N GLY A 153 12.69 -7.04 -6.14
CA GLY A 153 14.08 -6.91 -5.73
C GLY A 153 14.43 -7.76 -4.51
N ASP A 154 13.53 -7.88 -3.53
CA ASP A 154 13.66 -8.85 -2.44
C ASP A 154 13.75 -10.29 -2.98
N TRP A 155 12.86 -10.68 -3.90
CA TRP A 155 12.83 -12.06 -4.40
C TRP A 155 13.97 -12.43 -5.35
N LEU A 156 14.46 -11.51 -6.17
CA LEU A 156 15.51 -11.78 -7.15
C LEU A 156 16.90 -11.63 -6.55
N PHE A 157 17.09 -10.65 -5.67
CA PHE A 157 18.41 -10.29 -5.18
C PHE A 157 18.60 -10.39 -3.67
N GLY A 158 17.51 -10.50 -2.90
CA GLY A 158 17.56 -10.55 -1.43
C GLY A 158 18.16 -9.28 -0.81
N TRP A 159 18.10 -8.14 -1.51
CA TRP A 159 18.76 -6.90 -1.08
C TRP A 159 18.19 -6.31 0.22
N TYR A 160 16.92 -6.57 0.51
CA TYR A 160 16.23 -6.09 1.69
C TYR A 160 15.15 -7.10 2.05
N ARG A 161 15.02 -7.42 3.35
CA ARG A 161 14.05 -8.40 3.83
C ARG A 161 12.66 -7.77 3.94
N LEU A 162 11.98 -7.59 2.81
CA LEU A 162 10.70 -6.88 2.74
C LEU A 162 9.60 -7.55 3.58
N PHE A 163 9.63 -8.88 3.65
CA PHE A 163 8.62 -9.66 4.36
C PHE A 163 9.02 -10.01 5.80
N ASP A 164 10.19 -9.56 6.26
CA ASP A 164 10.61 -9.75 7.66
C ASP A 164 10.37 -8.50 8.48
N ASP A 165 10.00 -8.69 9.76
CA ASP A 165 9.86 -7.58 10.70
C ASP A 165 11.19 -7.32 11.42
N PRO A 166 11.90 -6.21 11.12
CA PRO A 166 13.13 -5.88 11.86
C PRO A 166 12.85 -5.43 13.31
N PHE A 167 11.63 -4.99 13.66
CA PHE A 167 11.34 -4.44 14.98
C PHE A 167 11.00 -5.51 16.04
N ILE A 168 10.57 -6.71 15.65
CA ILE A 168 10.34 -7.79 16.63
C ILE A 168 11.62 -8.15 17.39
N PHE A 169 12.78 -8.10 16.73
CA PHE A 169 14.06 -8.37 17.37
C PHE A 169 14.45 -7.30 18.41
N LEU A 170 13.87 -6.10 18.35
CA LEU A 170 14.14 -5.00 19.29
C LEU A 170 13.29 -5.04 20.57
N PHE A 171 12.09 -5.62 20.52
CA PHE A 171 11.18 -5.70 21.67
C PHE A 171 11.13 -7.09 22.34
N SER A 172 11.93 -8.04 21.85
CA SER A 172 12.02 -9.42 22.35
C SER A 172 13.23 -9.68 23.28
N ASN A 173 14.00 -8.66 23.67
CA ASN A 173 15.06 -8.78 24.68
C ASN A 173 14.65 -8.10 25.98
#